data_AF-A0A369QZJ0-F1
#
_entry.id   AF-A0A369QZJ0-F1
#
_cell.length_a   1.000
_cell.length_b   1.000
_cell.length_c   1.000
_cell.angle_alpha   90.00
_cell.angle_beta   90.00
_cell.angle_gamma   90.00
#
_symmetry.space_group_name_H-M   'P 1'
#
loop_
_entity.id
_entity.type
_entity.pdbx_description
1 polymer ?
#
loop_
_entity_poly.entity_id
_entity_poly.type
_entity_poly.pdbx_seq_one_letter_code
_entity_poly.pdbx_strand_id
1 'polypeptide(L)'
;MTDAAADAPIPKPDAGDRARPERQEPLLAADGSPLKKSLQRSLRRQKLRAFGLVAPLLLFVLVTFIAPIADMLFRSVENQIVSETLPRTVVALEQWDPEQDELPSEDTFLAMAYDLVEAQELKIHTRLGTRLNYETTGISSLFRRTGRGVDDFGEIYLDQFEDLNPNWDEAGPWVDLVADEGWEHPAPFEPSERFAALMSETAAAYASFARAIQQGSDDNPREEEPWAPVHMALYHDLMRTDPGAIAAYEGPRAEMLREARAAVEGFESQPVREMFVAEEEDWLDPEVWATIKTFSPPYTPGYFLTSVDLKLSPDGEVVAQDEDQRIYMLLFQRTLFMSLMIMGCTILLGYPIAYLISNLPLRTANLLLILVLLPFWTSLLVRTSAWKVLLQQQGVINDTLVWIGLVADDARLTMINNQFGTIVAMTHILLPFMILPLYSVMKTIPPSYVRAAKSLGATNWTAFWRVYFPQSVPGIGAGCILVFILSIGYYITPELVGGTTGTFISNRIAFHISSSLNWGLAAALGTILLVVVLVLYWVYDRIVGIDNVSLG
;
A
#
# COMPACT_ATOMS: atom_id res chain seq x y z
N MET A 1 68.81 -50.73 0.11
CA MET A 1 68.63 -52.07 0.70
C MET A 1 67.75 -51.90 1.92
N THR A 2 66.69 -52.71 2.00
CA THR A 2 66.03 -53.24 3.23
C THR A 2 65.96 -52.33 4.47
N ASP A 3 64.78 -51.88 4.89
CA ASP A 3 63.75 -52.62 5.65
C ASP A 3 63.86 -52.38 7.17
N ALA A 4 62.67 -52.32 7.73
CA ALA A 4 62.13 -52.10 9.06
C ALA A 4 62.94 -52.49 10.34
N ALA A 5 62.74 -51.63 11.35
CA ALA A 5 62.10 -51.92 12.66
C ALA A 5 62.87 -52.39 13.91
N ALA A 6 62.27 -51.92 15.02
CA ALA A 6 62.12 -52.46 16.38
C ALA A 6 62.91 -51.68 17.45
N ASP A 7 62.35 -50.90 18.39
CA ASP A 7 61.24 -50.99 19.36
C ASP A 7 61.81 -51.07 20.81
N ALA A 8 61.11 -50.46 21.77
CA ALA A 8 61.61 -49.80 22.99
C ALA A 8 61.93 -50.74 24.19
N PRO A 9 62.34 -50.27 25.41
CA PRO A 9 61.39 -49.62 26.35
C PRO A 9 61.96 -48.55 27.34
N ILE A 10 61.01 -47.89 27.99
CA ILE A 10 61.01 -46.66 28.83
C ILE A 10 61.57 -46.85 30.26
N PRO A 11 61.99 -45.77 30.94
CA PRO A 11 61.59 -45.58 32.34
C PRO A 11 61.06 -44.17 32.69
N LYS A 12 60.10 -44.13 33.62
CA LYS A 12 59.69 -42.99 34.49
C LYS A 12 59.85 -43.48 35.95
N PRO A 13 59.89 -42.65 37.01
CA PRO A 13 59.44 -41.25 37.11
C PRO A 13 60.38 -40.32 37.91
N ASP A 14 60.07 -39.02 37.98
CA ASP A 14 60.12 -38.31 39.26
C ASP A 14 59.07 -37.19 39.32
N ALA A 15 58.41 -37.08 40.48
CA ALA A 15 57.31 -36.18 40.74
C ALA A 15 57.80 -35.02 41.62
N GLY A 16 57.81 -33.82 41.07
CA GLY A 16 58.06 -32.61 41.86
C GLY A 16 58.50 -31.40 41.04
N ASP A 17 57.55 -30.71 40.39
CA ASP A 17 57.41 -29.27 40.62
C ASP A 17 56.04 -28.79 40.15
N ARG A 18 55.37 -27.99 40.99
CA ARG A 18 54.05 -27.41 40.71
C ARG A 18 54.25 -26.23 39.77
N ALA A 19 54.18 -26.46 38.46
CA ALA A 19 54.12 -25.38 37.48
C ALA A 19 52.81 -24.58 37.65
N ARG A 20 52.95 -23.34 38.13
CA ARG A 20 51.93 -22.29 38.16
C ARG A 20 51.26 -22.18 36.78
N PRO A 21 49.96 -21.83 36.68
CA PRO A 21 49.41 -21.45 35.38
C PRO A 21 50.18 -20.24 34.88
N GLU A 22 50.85 -20.35 33.73
CA GLU A 22 51.38 -19.19 33.02
C GLU A 22 50.21 -18.23 32.80
N ARG A 23 50.16 -17.14 33.59
CA ARG A 23 49.31 -16.01 33.27
C ARG A 23 49.87 -15.47 31.96
N GLN A 24 49.17 -15.73 30.85
CA GLN A 24 49.44 -15.06 29.58
C GLN A 24 49.45 -13.55 29.84
N GLU A 25 50.65 -12.97 29.89
CA GLU A 25 50.79 -11.53 30.00
C GLU A 25 50.07 -10.91 28.79
N PRO A 26 49.17 -9.93 29.00
CA PRO A 26 48.38 -9.38 27.91
C PRO A 26 49.34 -8.75 26.90
N LEU A 27 49.38 -9.29 25.68
CA LEU A 27 50.15 -8.71 24.58
C LEU A 27 49.82 -7.21 24.50
N LEU A 28 50.84 -6.35 24.65
CA LEU A 28 50.69 -4.90 24.67
C LEU A 28 51.04 -4.34 23.28
N ALA A 29 50.37 -3.26 22.89
CA ALA A 29 50.76 -2.47 21.73
C ALA A 29 51.98 -1.58 22.08
N ALA A 30 52.57 -0.94 21.07
CA ALA A 30 53.77 -0.10 21.22
C ALA A 30 53.61 1.08 22.21
N ASP A 31 52.37 1.41 22.58
CA ASP A 31 52.00 2.46 23.55
C ASP A 31 51.73 1.91 24.97
N GLY A 32 51.97 0.62 25.22
CA GLY A 32 51.74 -0.02 26.52
C GLY A 32 50.27 -0.36 26.81
N SER A 33 49.34 -0.11 25.89
CA SER A 33 47.94 -0.51 26.04
C SER A 33 47.72 -1.98 25.63
N PRO A 34 46.75 -2.71 26.22
CA PRO A 34 46.45 -4.08 25.80
C PRO A 34 46.09 -4.13 24.30
N LEU A 35 46.78 -4.96 23.53
CA LEU A 35 46.69 -5.07 22.06
C LEU A 35 45.25 -5.29 21.58
N LYS A 36 44.44 -6.04 22.35
CA LYS A 36 43.03 -6.26 22.06
C LYS A 36 42.23 -4.95 22.04
N LYS A 37 42.54 -4.01 22.94
CA LYS A 37 41.85 -2.72 23.08
C LYS A 37 42.29 -1.73 21.99
N SER A 38 43.58 -1.69 21.64
CA SER A 38 44.07 -0.86 20.54
C SER A 38 43.60 -1.36 19.18
N LEU A 39 43.58 -2.68 18.97
CA LEU A 39 43.03 -3.32 17.77
C LEU A 39 41.54 -3.01 17.61
N GLN A 40 40.72 -3.16 18.66
CA GLN A 40 39.30 -2.83 18.62
C GLN A 40 39.05 -1.35 18.31
N ARG A 41 39.88 -0.44 18.84
CA ARG A 41 39.76 1.00 18.57
C ARG A 41 40.12 1.34 17.12
N SER A 42 41.16 0.70 16.58
CA SER A 42 41.56 0.82 15.18
C SER A 42 40.48 0.26 14.24
N LEU A 43 39.99 -0.95 14.53
CA LEU A 43 38.90 -1.59 13.77
C LEU A 43 37.61 -0.77 13.79
N ARG A 44 37.24 -0.17 14.92
CA ARG A 44 36.08 0.74 14.98
C ARG A 44 36.27 1.97 14.11
N ARG A 45 37.45 2.61 14.13
CA ARG A 45 37.76 3.76 13.27
C ARG A 45 37.74 3.38 11.78
N GLN A 46 38.26 2.20 11.43
CA GLN A 46 38.23 1.69 10.07
C GLN A 46 36.80 1.38 9.61
N LYS A 47 35.98 0.74 10.46
CA LYS A 47 34.55 0.50 10.20
C LYS A 47 33.76 1.80 10.07
N LEU A 48 33.98 2.80 10.93
CA LEU A 48 33.35 4.12 10.85
C LEU A 48 33.73 4.87 9.57
N ARG A 49 35.00 4.81 9.14
CA ARG A 49 35.43 5.39 7.86
C ARG A 49 34.82 4.65 6.67
N ALA A 50 34.81 3.33 6.68
CA ALA A 50 34.17 2.52 5.64
C ALA A 50 32.66 2.79 5.56
N PHE A 51 31.98 2.87 6.70
CA PHE A 51 30.57 3.24 6.78
C PHE A 51 30.34 4.67 6.29
N GLY A 52 31.18 5.63 6.68
CA GLY A 52 31.09 7.01 6.23
C GLY A 52 31.24 7.18 4.71
N LEU A 53 32.02 6.32 4.04
CA LEU A 53 32.15 6.32 2.58
C LEU A 53 30.89 5.78 1.87
N VAL A 54 30.18 4.84 2.48
CA VAL A 54 28.95 4.23 1.91
C VAL A 54 27.67 4.96 2.40
N ALA A 55 27.74 5.70 3.51
CA ALA A 55 26.62 6.35 4.15
C ALA A 55 25.81 7.27 3.22
N PRO A 56 26.41 8.10 2.34
CA PRO A 56 25.62 8.94 1.43
C PRO A 56 24.75 8.11 0.47
N LEU A 57 25.29 7.01 -0.07
CA LEU A 57 24.54 6.11 -0.94
C LEU A 57 23.45 5.37 -0.17
N LEU A 58 23.76 4.89 1.04
CA LEU A 58 22.81 4.21 1.90
C LEU A 58 21.67 5.13 2.32
N LEU A 59 21.97 6.39 2.68
CA LEU A 59 20.99 7.40 3.00
C LEU A 59 20.12 7.74 1.79
N PHE A 60 20.73 7.89 0.61
CA PHE A 60 19.99 8.10 -0.63
C PHE A 60 19.01 6.96 -0.88
N VAL A 61 19.43 5.69 -0.75
CA VAL A 61 18.55 4.53 -0.91
C VAL A 61 17.45 4.49 0.16
N LEU A 62 17.78 4.81 1.41
CA LEU A 62 16.82 4.82 2.50
C LEU A 62 15.72 5.87 2.27
N VAL A 63 16.10 7.07 1.84
CA VAL A 63 15.16 8.17 1.60
C VAL A 63 14.37 8.00 0.31
N THR A 64 14.99 7.52 -0.77
CA THR A 64 14.34 7.47 -2.10
C THR A 64 13.59 6.17 -2.38
N PHE A 65 13.92 5.08 -1.70
CA PHE A 65 13.27 3.78 -1.90
C PHE A 65 12.62 3.24 -0.63
N ILE A 66 13.36 3.14 0.48
CA ILE A 66 12.84 2.47 1.69
C ILE A 66 11.72 3.29 2.35
N ALA A 67 11.90 4.60 2.52
CA ALA A 67 10.92 5.46 3.16
C ALA A 67 9.59 5.54 2.37
N PRO A 68 9.57 5.76 1.03
CA PRO A 68 8.32 5.72 0.26
C PRO A 68 7.65 4.35 0.27
N ILE A 69 8.42 3.25 0.27
CA ILE A 69 7.84 1.91 0.41
C ILE A 69 7.21 1.75 1.79
N ALA A 70 7.89 2.18 2.86
CA ALA A 70 7.35 2.13 4.21
C ALA A 70 6.07 2.96 4.34
N ASP A 71 6.06 4.20 3.83
CA ASP A 71 4.87 5.05 3.76
C ASP A 71 3.74 4.35 3.02
N MET A 72 4.03 3.81 1.84
CA MET A 72 3.05 3.05 1.06
C MET A 72 2.52 1.84 1.83
N LEU A 73 3.35 1.11 2.57
CA LEU A 73 2.91 -0.01 3.40
C LEU A 73 2.04 0.47 4.58
N PHE A 74 2.33 1.63 5.20
CA PHE A 74 1.50 2.19 6.27
C PHE A 74 0.11 2.59 5.80
N ARG A 75 -0.05 3.01 4.54
CA ARG A 75 -1.37 3.27 3.93
C ARG A 75 -2.30 2.06 3.97
N SER A 76 -1.78 0.84 4.11
CA SER A 76 -2.59 -0.38 4.23
C SER A 76 -3.41 -0.47 5.52
N VAL A 77 -3.09 0.33 6.54
CA VAL A 77 -3.85 0.40 7.80
C VAL A 77 -4.42 1.78 8.04
N GLU A 78 -4.03 2.79 7.28
CA GLU A 78 -4.43 4.18 7.50
C GLU A 78 -5.86 4.47 7.00
N ASN A 79 -6.66 5.13 7.83
CA ASN A 79 -8.05 5.43 7.53
C ASN A 79 -8.42 6.84 8.01
N GLN A 80 -7.78 7.84 7.40
CA GLN A 80 -8.01 9.24 7.77
C GLN A 80 -9.19 9.89 7.05
N ILE A 81 -9.70 9.29 5.96
CA ILE A 81 -10.72 9.91 5.10
C ILE A 81 -11.98 10.28 5.90
N VAL A 82 -12.46 9.40 6.79
CA VAL A 82 -13.67 9.65 7.58
C VAL A 82 -13.43 10.75 8.59
N SER A 83 -12.38 10.67 9.41
CA SER A 83 -12.06 11.67 10.43
C SER A 83 -11.66 13.04 9.86
N GLU A 84 -11.03 13.09 8.69
CA GLU A 84 -10.67 14.33 8.00
C GLU A 84 -11.88 15.00 7.34
N THR A 85 -12.84 14.21 6.86
CA THR A 85 -14.03 14.74 6.19
C THR A 85 -15.14 15.08 7.19
N LEU A 86 -15.27 14.31 8.27
CA LEU A 86 -16.33 14.44 9.27
C LEU A 86 -15.79 14.64 10.71
N PRO A 87 -14.94 15.65 10.97
CA PRO A 87 -14.25 15.78 12.25
C PRO A 87 -15.20 15.97 13.44
N ARG A 88 -16.31 16.70 13.29
CA ARG A 88 -17.29 16.94 14.37
C ARG A 88 -18.17 15.71 14.57
N THR A 89 -18.61 15.11 13.46
CA THR A 89 -19.50 13.95 13.46
C THR A 89 -18.84 12.73 14.09
N VAL A 90 -17.55 12.50 13.80
CA VAL A 90 -16.79 11.40 14.43
C VAL A 90 -16.80 11.54 15.95
N VAL A 91 -16.55 12.74 16.47
CA VAL A 91 -16.57 13.00 17.92
C VAL A 91 -17.98 12.79 18.50
N ALA A 92 -19.01 13.27 17.81
CA ALA A 92 -20.40 13.09 18.25
C ALA A 92 -20.82 11.61 18.25
N LEU A 93 -20.34 10.80 17.30
CA LEU A 93 -20.63 9.37 17.19
C LEU A 93 -19.91 8.52 18.25
N GLU A 94 -18.87 9.01 18.92
CA GLU A 94 -18.19 8.24 19.97
C GLU A 94 -19.16 7.81 21.08
N GLN A 95 -20.12 8.68 21.41
CA GLN A 95 -21.09 8.48 22.49
C GLN A 95 -22.32 7.65 22.08
N TRP A 96 -22.59 7.52 20.78
CA TRP A 96 -23.77 6.81 20.26
C TRP A 96 -23.54 5.29 20.18
N ASP A 97 -24.45 4.48 20.69
CA ASP A 97 -24.31 3.02 20.68
C ASP A 97 -25.14 2.38 19.55
N PRO A 98 -24.51 1.79 18.51
CA PRO A 98 -25.23 1.18 17.40
C PRO A 98 -26.06 -0.05 17.81
N GLU A 99 -25.76 -0.70 18.94
CA GLU A 99 -26.48 -1.92 19.37
C GLU A 99 -27.89 -1.64 19.91
N GLN A 100 -28.21 -0.37 20.20
CA GLN A 100 -29.48 0.01 20.82
C GLN A 100 -30.62 0.20 19.81
N ASP A 101 -30.36 0.02 18.50
CA ASP A 101 -31.32 0.23 17.40
C ASP A 101 -31.99 1.62 17.43
N GLU A 102 -31.31 2.59 18.07
CA GLU A 102 -31.74 3.98 18.16
C GLU A 102 -30.90 4.84 17.21
N LEU A 103 -31.55 5.78 16.52
CA LEU A 103 -30.85 6.74 15.68
C LEU A 103 -29.97 7.69 16.51
N PRO A 104 -28.89 8.24 15.93
CA PRO A 104 -28.10 9.26 16.61
C PRO A 104 -28.91 10.48 17.04
N SER A 105 -28.43 11.14 18.08
CA SER A 105 -29.03 12.37 18.61
C SER A 105 -29.08 13.49 17.57
N GLU A 106 -29.98 14.46 17.75
CA GLU A 106 -30.02 15.68 16.92
C GLU A 106 -28.66 16.39 16.89
N ASP A 107 -27.91 16.41 18.00
CA ASP A 107 -26.57 17.00 18.04
C ASP A 107 -25.58 16.26 17.10
N THR A 108 -25.75 14.96 16.88
CA THR A 108 -24.96 14.19 15.92
C THR A 108 -25.35 14.53 14.48
N PHE A 109 -26.65 14.69 14.19
CA PHE A 109 -27.13 15.14 12.89
C PHE A 109 -26.65 16.57 12.59
N LEU A 110 -26.66 17.45 13.60
CA LEU A 110 -26.14 18.82 13.52
C LEU A 110 -24.63 18.84 13.20
N ALA A 111 -23.83 18.02 13.90
CA ALA A 111 -22.41 17.86 13.59
C ALA A 111 -22.18 17.36 12.15
N MET A 112 -23.01 16.41 11.69
CA MET A 112 -23.00 15.90 10.32
C MET A 112 -23.35 16.96 9.28
N ALA A 113 -24.34 17.82 9.56
CA ALA A 113 -24.70 18.91 8.67
C ALA A 113 -23.50 19.85 8.45
N TYR A 114 -22.87 20.32 9.53
CA TYR A 114 -21.72 21.22 9.44
C TYR A 114 -20.53 20.62 8.69
N ASP A 115 -20.20 19.37 9.00
CA ASP A 115 -19.11 18.69 8.32
C ASP A 115 -19.43 18.42 6.85
N LEU A 116 -20.68 18.07 6.52
CA LEU A 116 -21.06 17.74 5.15
C LEU A 116 -21.09 18.97 4.22
N VAL A 117 -21.48 20.15 4.73
CA VAL A 117 -21.41 21.42 3.99
C VAL A 117 -19.96 21.80 3.72
N GLU A 118 -19.09 21.76 4.74
CA GLU A 118 -17.65 22.02 4.55
C GLU A 118 -17.03 21.00 3.56
N ALA A 119 -17.45 19.73 3.63
CA ALA A 119 -17.02 18.69 2.70
C ALA A 119 -17.62 18.80 1.29
N GLN A 120 -18.81 19.39 1.15
CA GLN A 120 -19.43 19.76 -0.13
C GLN A 120 -18.52 20.75 -0.84
N GLU A 121 -18.19 21.83 -0.13
CA GLU A 121 -17.52 23.01 -0.68
C GLU A 121 -16.09 22.70 -1.09
N LEU A 122 -15.41 21.91 -0.26
CA LEU A 122 -14.09 21.36 -0.57
C LEU A 122 -14.12 20.20 -1.59
N LYS A 123 -15.32 19.75 -2.01
CA LYS A 123 -15.57 18.65 -2.97
C LYS A 123 -15.00 17.31 -2.52
N ILE A 124 -14.90 17.09 -1.21
CA ILE A 124 -14.36 15.87 -0.60
C ILE A 124 -15.43 14.88 -0.12
N HIS A 125 -16.69 15.31 0.02
CA HIS A 125 -17.81 14.43 0.44
C HIS A 125 -18.00 13.20 -0.48
N THR A 126 -17.81 13.34 -1.79
CA THR A 126 -17.94 12.21 -2.74
C THR A 126 -16.83 11.16 -2.57
N ARG A 127 -15.64 11.59 -2.15
CA ARG A 127 -14.51 10.69 -1.84
C ARG A 127 -14.81 9.86 -0.60
N LEU A 128 -15.36 10.48 0.43
CA LEU A 128 -15.85 9.80 1.63
C LEU A 128 -16.93 8.77 1.29
N GLY A 129 -17.97 9.18 0.57
CA GLY A 129 -19.04 8.27 0.15
C GLY A 129 -18.52 7.08 -0.65
N THR A 130 -17.55 7.30 -1.56
CA THR A 130 -16.90 6.22 -2.32
C THR A 130 -16.11 5.27 -1.42
N ARG A 131 -15.43 5.79 -0.39
CA ARG A 131 -14.67 4.96 0.57
C ARG A 131 -15.58 4.07 1.41
N LEU A 132 -16.68 4.62 1.92
CA LEU A 132 -17.64 3.88 2.73
C LEU A 132 -18.47 2.90 1.89
N ASN A 133 -18.64 3.16 0.59
CA ASN A 133 -19.37 2.26 -0.32
C ASN A 133 -18.68 0.91 -0.54
N TYR A 134 -17.39 0.76 -0.22
CA TYR A 134 -16.74 -0.54 -0.20
C TYR A 134 -17.23 -1.44 0.94
N GLU A 135 -17.80 -0.83 1.99
CA GLU A 135 -18.24 -1.51 3.20
C GLU A 135 -19.76 -1.71 3.15
N THR A 136 -20.49 -0.64 2.78
CA THR A 136 -21.96 -0.63 2.71
C THR A 136 -22.42 -0.07 1.37
N THR A 137 -23.06 -0.92 0.57
CA THR A 137 -23.49 -0.56 -0.79
C THR A 137 -24.57 0.51 -0.74
N GLY A 138 -24.47 1.55 -1.58
CA GLY A 138 -25.46 2.61 -1.67
C GLY A 138 -25.04 3.91 -0.97
N ILE A 139 -24.13 3.83 0.02
CA ILE A 139 -23.64 5.01 0.76
C ILE A 139 -23.04 6.07 -0.18
N SER A 140 -22.36 5.68 -1.27
CA SER A 140 -21.83 6.69 -2.20
C SER A 140 -22.93 7.51 -2.88
N SER A 141 -24.10 6.90 -3.13
CA SER A 141 -25.26 7.63 -3.66
C SER A 141 -25.83 8.56 -2.60
N LEU A 142 -26.01 8.08 -1.38
CA LEU A 142 -26.52 8.84 -0.24
C LEU A 142 -25.75 10.16 -0.07
N PHE A 143 -24.43 10.09 0.12
CA PHE A 143 -23.57 11.28 0.25
C PHE A 143 -23.62 12.23 -0.97
N ARG A 144 -23.74 11.68 -2.19
CA ARG A 144 -23.82 12.50 -3.41
C ARG A 144 -25.16 13.19 -3.59
N ARG A 145 -26.24 12.64 -3.05
CA ARG A 145 -27.57 13.22 -3.20
C ARG A 145 -27.80 14.27 -2.13
N THR A 146 -27.54 13.93 -0.87
CA THR A 146 -27.58 14.89 0.25
C THR A 146 -26.61 16.05 0.02
N GLY A 147 -25.40 15.79 -0.47
CA GLY A 147 -24.45 16.87 -0.79
C GLY A 147 -24.90 17.84 -1.89
N ARG A 148 -26.02 17.60 -2.60
CA ARG A 148 -26.58 18.58 -3.56
C ARG A 148 -27.59 19.54 -2.94
N GLY A 149 -28.16 19.19 -1.79
CA GLY A 149 -29.13 20.03 -1.07
C GLY A 149 -28.64 20.45 0.32
N VAL A 150 -27.44 20.01 0.74
CA VAL A 150 -26.91 20.33 2.07
C VAL A 150 -26.63 21.83 2.26
N ASP A 151 -26.42 22.58 1.18
CA ASP A 151 -26.19 24.02 1.24
C ASP A 151 -27.45 24.78 1.68
N ASP A 152 -28.63 24.20 1.42
CA ASP A 152 -29.94 24.71 1.83
C ASP A 152 -30.28 24.35 3.29
N PHE A 153 -29.39 23.63 4.00
CA PHE A 153 -29.65 23.24 5.38
C PHE A 153 -29.66 24.46 6.28
N GLY A 154 -30.82 24.74 6.86
CA GLY A 154 -31.04 25.93 7.68
C GLY A 154 -31.52 27.15 6.89
N GLU A 155 -31.95 26.99 5.63
CA GLU A 155 -32.56 28.07 4.82
C GLU A 155 -33.72 28.75 5.57
N ILE A 156 -34.54 27.98 6.29
CA ILE A 156 -35.61 28.54 7.16
C ILE A 156 -35.09 29.53 8.20
N TYR A 157 -33.87 29.35 8.73
CA TYR A 157 -33.28 30.28 9.69
C TYR A 157 -32.69 31.50 8.99
N LEU A 158 -32.04 31.28 7.84
CA LEU A 158 -31.51 32.35 6.99
C LEU A 158 -32.63 33.32 6.60
N ASP A 159 -33.73 32.83 6.03
CA ASP A 159 -34.88 33.64 5.61
C ASP A 159 -35.43 34.51 6.77
N GLN A 160 -35.56 33.91 7.96
CA GLN A 160 -36.09 34.61 9.13
C GLN A 160 -35.13 35.66 9.69
N PHE A 161 -33.81 35.44 9.60
CA PHE A 161 -32.83 36.46 9.99
C PHE A 161 -32.79 37.60 8.97
N GLU A 162 -32.85 37.32 7.67
CA GLU A 162 -32.90 38.34 6.62
C GLU A 162 -34.16 39.21 6.73
N ASP A 163 -35.32 38.60 6.95
CA ASP A 163 -36.59 39.28 7.20
C ASP A 163 -36.54 40.17 8.45
N LEU A 164 -35.78 39.77 9.47
CA LEU A 164 -35.60 40.54 10.69
C LEU A 164 -34.72 41.77 10.45
N ASN A 165 -33.57 41.60 9.79
CA ASN A 165 -32.62 42.69 9.57
C ASN A 165 -31.80 42.41 8.29
N PRO A 166 -31.84 43.29 7.26
CA PRO A 166 -31.11 43.11 6.01
C PRO A 166 -29.59 42.98 6.16
N ASN A 167 -29.01 43.37 7.29
CA ASN A 167 -27.58 43.15 7.53
C ASN A 167 -27.22 41.65 7.65
N TRP A 168 -28.18 40.74 7.85
CA TRP A 168 -27.92 39.30 7.89
C TRP A 168 -27.68 38.69 6.50
N ASP A 169 -28.22 39.32 5.44
CA ASP A 169 -27.96 38.99 4.03
C ASP A 169 -26.55 39.45 3.59
N GLU A 170 -26.04 40.54 4.18
CA GLU A 170 -24.76 41.13 3.76
C GLU A 170 -23.52 40.44 4.40
N ALA A 171 -22.51 40.12 3.59
CA ALA A 171 -21.24 39.56 4.05
C ALA A 171 -20.43 40.48 5.01
N GLY A 172 -20.46 41.79 4.77
CA GLY A 172 -19.70 42.78 5.53
C GLY A 172 -20.05 42.82 7.03
N PRO A 173 -21.33 43.01 7.39
CA PRO A 173 -21.80 42.95 8.78
C PRO A 173 -21.43 41.66 9.52
N TRP A 174 -21.47 40.52 8.84
CA TRP A 174 -21.05 39.24 9.40
C TRP A 174 -19.56 39.22 9.75
N VAL A 175 -18.69 39.67 8.85
CA VAL A 175 -17.25 39.78 9.15
C VAL A 175 -17.02 40.75 10.30
N ASP A 176 -17.71 41.90 10.32
CA ASP A 176 -17.59 42.87 11.42
C ASP A 176 -17.98 42.25 12.77
N LEU A 177 -19.03 41.41 12.80
CA LEU A 177 -19.55 40.77 14.00
C LEU A 177 -18.60 39.68 14.54
N VAL A 178 -18.07 38.83 13.65
CA VAL A 178 -17.36 37.60 14.00
C VAL A 178 -15.86 37.81 14.14
N ALA A 179 -15.24 38.58 13.25
CA ALA A 179 -13.79 38.72 13.17
C ALA A 179 -13.21 39.64 14.26
N ASP A 180 -11.88 39.57 14.45
CA ASP A 180 -11.17 40.57 15.24
C ASP A 180 -11.22 41.97 14.58
N GLU A 181 -11.22 43.01 15.42
CA GLU A 181 -11.23 44.40 14.95
C GLU A 181 -10.00 44.67 14.08
N GLY A 182 -10.26 45.05 12.81
CA GLY A 182 -9.21 45.35 11.83
C GLY A 182 -8.73 44.16 11.01
N TRP A 183 -9.42 43.00 11.06
CA TRP A 183 -9.16 41.91 10.11
C TRP A 183 -9.42 42.36 8.67
N GLU A 184 -8.51 42.00 7.75
CA GLU A 184 -8.59 42.26 6.31
C GLU A 184 -8.03 41.07 5.50
N HIS A 185 -8.65 40.78 4.36
CA HIS A 185 -8.13 39.82 3.38
C HIS A 185 -6.78 40.31 2.80
N PRO A 186 -5.74 39.47 2.61
CA PRO A 186 -5.74 38.00 2.59
C PRO A 186 -5.27 37.32 3.88
N ALA A 187 -5.39 37.96 5.05
CA ALA A 187 -5.06 37.29 6.30
C ALA A 187 -5.98 36.08 6.54
N PRO A 188 -5.49 34.95 7.08
CA PRO A 188 -6.35 33.83 7.47
C PRO A 188 -7.46 34.32 8.40
N PHE A 189 -8.69 33.88 8.16
CA PHE A 189 -9.82 34.25 9.00
C PHE A 189 -9.78 33.48 10.34
N GLU A 190 -9.83 34.23 11.45
CA GLU A 190 -10.02 33.68 12.80
C GLU A 190 -11.12 34.49 13.49
N PRO A 191 -12.13 33.82 14.10
CA PRO A 191 -13.14 34.50 14.91
C PRO A 191 -12.49 35.19 16.12
N SER A 192 -13.02 36.35 16.50
CA SER A 192 -12.57 37.03 17.72
C SER A 192 -12.81 36.15 18.95
N GLU A 193 -11.84 36.13 19.88
CA GLU A 193 -11.95 35.34 21.12
C GLU A 193 -13.22 35.71 21.91
N ARG A 194 -13.60 37.00 21.88
CA ARG A 194 -14.80 37.50 22.55
C ARG A 194 -16.09 36.96 21.93
N PHE A 195 -16.19 36.95 20.59
CA PHE A 195 -17.38 36.43 19.92
C PHE A 195 -17.43 34.90 20.05
N ALA A 196 -16.31 34.20 19.83
CA ALA A 196 -16.24 32.75 19.95
C ALA A 196 -16.55 32.22 21.36
N ALA A 197 -16.26 33.01 22.41
CA ALA A 197 -16.62 32.67 23.78
C ALA A 197 -18.13 32.81 24.08
N LEU A 198 -18.83 33.67 23.32
CA LEU A 198 -20.27 33.91 23.49
C LEU A 198 -21.10 33.03 22.56
N MET A 199 -20.71 32.93 21.29
CA MET A 199 -21.39 32.26 20.19
C MET A 199 -20.46 31.22 19.57
N SER A 200 -20.20 30.14 20.31
CA SER A 200 -19.18 29.16 19.93
C SER A 200 -19.51 28.40 18.65
N GLU A 201 -20.78 28.05 18.43
CA GLU A 201 -21.21 27.29 17.26
C GLU A 201 -21.19 28.16 16.00
N THR A 202 -21.73 29.38 16.12
CA THR A 202 -21.76 30.40 15.08
C THR A 202 -20.35 30.79 14.66
N ALA A 203 -19.46 31.02 15.63
CA ALA A 203 -18.06 31.33 15.35
C ALA A 203 -17.36 30.19 14.61
N ALA A 204 -17.60 28.94 15.01
CA ALA A 204 -17.01 27.78 14.36
C ALA A 204 -17.57 27.54 12.94
N ALA A 205 -18.88 27.70 12.74
CA ALA A 205 -19.54 27.58 11.44
C ALA A 205 -19.05 28.67 10.48
N TYR A 206 -19.00 29.93 10.94
CA TYR A 206 -18.49 31.04 10.16
C TYR A 206 -17.00 30.90 9.82
N ALA A 207 -16.19 30.39 10.76
CA ALA A 207 -14.79 30.09 10.48
C ALA A 207 -14.61 28.98 9.42
N SER A 208 -15.50 27.98 9.38
CA SER A 208 -15.51 26.97 8.31
C SER A 208 -15.88 27.59 6.96
N PHE A 209 -16.93 28.40 6.91
CA PHE A 209 -17.30 29.19 5.73
C PHE A 209 -16.12 30.01 5.20
N ALA A 210 -15.56 30.89 6.05
CA ALA A 210 -14.48 31.78 5.64
C ALA A 210 -13.24 31.01 5.17
N ARG A 211 -12.87 29.91 5.83
CA ARG A 211 -11.77 29.04 5.38
C ARG A 211 -12.05 28.40 4.02
N ALA A 212 -13.27 27.94 3.77
CA ALA A 212 -13.64 27.33 2.50
C ALA A 212 -13.61 28.36 1.36
N ILE A 213 -14.10 29.57 1.58
CA ILE A 213 -14.01 30.67 0.59
C ILE A 213 -12.54 31.01 0.28
N GLN A 214 -11.71 31.18 1.31
CA GLN A 214 -10.29 31.51 1.15
C GLN A 214 -9.45 30.40 0.50
N GLN A 215 -9.78 29.11 0.75
CA GLN A 215 -9.01 27.99 0.20
C GLN A 215 -9.55 27.46 -1.13
N GLY A 216 -10.87 27.52 -1.32
CA GLY A 216 -11.57 26.96 -2.48
C GLY A 216 -11.56 27.90 -3.67
N SER A 217 -11.96 29.16 -3.44
CA SER A 217 -12.15 30.16 -4.51
C SER A 217 -11.08 31.24 -4.55
N ASP A 218 -10.22 31.33 -3.51
CA ASP A 218 -9.25 32.44 -3.32
C ASP A 218 -9.96 33.81 -3.22
N ASP A 219 -11.19 33.78 -2.71
CA ASP A 219 -12.08 34.94 -2.62
C ASP A 219 -12.10 35.53 -1.20
N ASN A 220 -12.70 36.71 -1.11
CA ASN A 220 -12.78 37.49 0.11
C ASN A 220 -14.08 37.17 0.89
N PRO A 221 -14.02 36.66 2.13
CA PRO A 221 -15.21 36.44 2.96
C PRO A 221 -16.10 37.68 3.19
N ARG A 222 -15.61 38.90 2.91
CA ARG A 222 -16.43 40.12 2.92
C ARG A 222 -17.28 40.35 1.68
N GLU A 223 -17.14 39.51 0.65
CA GLU A 223 -17.81 39.64 -0.64
C GLU A 223 -18.77 38.48 -0.92
N GLU A 224 -18.75 37.43 -0.09
CA GLU A 224 -19.56 36.22 -0.24
C GLU A 224 -20.55 36.08 0.92
N GLU A 225 -21.79 35.74 0.60
CA GLU A 225 -22.88 35.56 1.56
C GLU A 225 -22.66 34.29 2.40
N PRO A 226 -22.83 34.33 3.73
CA PRO A 226 -22.61 33.15 4.57
C PRO A 226 -23.64 32.06 4.30
N TRP A 227 -23.19 30.80 4.31
CA TRP A 227 -24.06 29.65 4.08
C TRP A 227 -25.25 29.60 5.07
N ALA A 228 -26.38 29.04 4.65
CA ALA A 228 -27.54 28.84 5.51
C ALA A 228 -27.24 28.11 6.84
N PRO A 229 -26.32 27.11 6.90
CA PRO A 229 -25.88 26.51 8.15
C PRO A 229 -25.26 27.49 9.17
N VAL A 230 -24.67 28.60 8.73
CA VAL A 230 -24.16 29.65 9.62
C VAL A 230 -25.31 30.33 10.36
N HIS A 231 -26.43 30.58 9.68
CA HIS A 231 -27.65 31.14 10.27
C HIS A 231 -28.32 30.14 11.22
N MET A 232 -28.31 28.84 10.87
CA MET A 232 -28.73 27.79 11.79
C MET A 232 -27.88 27.75 13.07
N ALA A 233 -26.55 27.89 12.95
CA ALA A 233 -25.66 27.97 14.11
C ALA A 233 -25.98 29.19 14.99
N LEU A 234 -26.26 30.33 14.37
CA LEU A 234 -26.69 31.55 15.06
C LEU A 234 -27.99 31.33 15.84
N TYR A 235 -29.00 30.73 15.23
CA TYR A 235 -30.25 30.38 15.90
C TYR A 235 -29.98 29.52 17.15
N HIS A 236 -29.18 28.46 17.00
CA HIS A 236 -28.87 27.55 18.08
C HIS A 236 -28.10 28.21 19.23
N ASP A 237 -27.07 28.99 18.94
CA ASP A 237 -26.32 29.72 19.95
C ASP A 237 -27.21 30.75 20.67
N LEU A 238 -28.05 31.50 19.95
CA LEU A 238 -28.96 32.48 20.54
C LEU A 238 -30.00 31.82 21.47
N MET A 239 -30.46 30.61 21.13
CA MET A 239 -31.39 29.83 21.95
C MET A 239 -30.72 29.23 23.19
N ARG A 240 -29.43 28.86 23.11
CA ARG A 240 -28.69 28.23 24.22
C ARG A 240 -28.00 29.24 25.15
N THR A 241 -27.66 30.42 24.64
CA THR A 241 -26.88 31.43 25.38
C THR A 241 -27.77 32.27 26.29
N ASP A 242 -27.26 32.58 27.48
CA ASP A 242 -27.98 33.42 28.46
C ASP A 242 -28.29 34.81 27.87
N PRO A 243 -29.56 35.28 27.93
CA PRO A 243 -29.94 36.58 27.39
C PRO A 243 -29.16 37.75 28.01
N GLY A 244 -28.78 37.63 29.28
CA GLY A 244 -27.98 38.64 29.99
C GLY A 244 -26.56 38.73 29.46
N ALA A 245 -25.95 37.60 29.09
CA ALA A 245 -24.63 37.57 28.44
C ALA A 245 -24.65 38.25 27.07
N ILE A 246 -25.70 38.04 26.28
CA ILE A 246 -25.88 38.70 24.97
C ILE A 246 -26.12 40.21 25.14
N ALA A 247 -26.94 40.60 26.12
CA ALA A 247 -27.19 42.01 26.43
C ALA A 247 -25.89 42.74 26.84
N ALA A 248 -25.01 42.06 27.56
CA ALA A 248 -23.72 42.58 28.03
C ALA A 248 -22.60 42.55 26.96
N TYR A 249 -22.86 42.05 25.75
CA TYR A 249 -21.87 42.04 24.68
C TYR A 249 -21.54 43.47 24.23
N GLU A 250 -20.26 43.86 24.30
CA GLU A 250 -19.76 45.20 23.94
C GLU A 250 -18.99 45.21 22.60
N GLY A 251 -19.13 44.16 21.79
CA GLY A 251 -18.40 44.07 20.51
C GLY A 251 -19.06 44.78 19.33
N PRO A 252 -18.38 44.76 18.16
CA PRO A 252 -18.98 45.22 16.91
C PRO A 252 -20.35 44.57 16.70
N ARG A 253 -21.27 45.34 16.09
CA ARG A 253 -22.63 44.88 15.75
C ARG A 253 -23.40 44.31 16.95
N ALA A 254 -23.09 44.71 18.20
CA ALA A 254 -23.81 44.23 19.39
C ALA A 254 -25.33 44.46 19.35
N GLU A 255 -25.79 45.57 18.76
CA GLU A 255 -27.24 45.81 18.61
C GLU A 255 -27.91 44.80 17.68
N MET A 256 -27.23 44.40 16.59
CA MET A 256 -27.71 43.38 15.65
C MET A 256 -27.88 42.03 16.35
N LEU A 257 -26.95 41.68 17.25
CA LEU A 257 -27.02 40.46 18.05
C LEU A 257 -28.15 40.51 19.11
N ARG A 258 -28.38 41.67 19.73
CA ARG A 258 -29.46 41.85 20.71
C ARG A 258 -30.84 41.83 20.06
N GLU A 259 -30.97 42.41 18.87
CA GLU A 259 -32.18 42.35 18.05
C GLU A 259 -32.50 40.90 17.66
N ALA A 260 -31.51 40.18 17.13
CA ALA A 260 -31.62 38.76 16.83
C ALA A 260 -32.05 37.95 18.06
N ARG A 261 -31.43 38.16 19.23
CA ARG A 261 -31.84 37.47 20.46
C ARG A 261 -33.28 37.77 20.86
N ALA A 262 -33.74 39.01 20.70
CA ALA A 262 -35.11 39.38 21.07
C ALA A 262 -36.15 38.69 20.18
N ALA A 263 -35.81 38.38 18.92
CA ALA A 263 -36.71 37.77 17.94
C ALA A 263 -36.67 36.24 17.91
N VAL A 264 -35.52 35.62 18.22
CA VAL A 264 -35.24 34.19 17.97
C VAL A 264 -36.24 33.22 18.63
N GLU A 265 -36.86 33.59 19.76
CA GLU A 265 -37.85 32.74 20.43
C GLU A 265 -39.15 32.57 19.63
N GLY A 266 -39.43 33.51 18.71
CA GLY A 266 -40.57 33.47 17.81
C GLY A 266 -40.29 32.80 16.48
N PHE A 267 -39.05 32.34 16.23
CA PHE A 267 -38.68 31.75 14.95
C PHE A 267 -39.26 30.35 14.80
N GLU A 268 -39.68 30.02 13.58
CA GLU A 268 -39.94 28.65 13.17
C GLU A 268 -38.62 27.86 13.22
N SER A 269 -38.70 26.62 13.70
CA SER A 269 -37.56 25.73 13.84
C SER A 269 -37.86 24.39 13.22
N GLN A 270 -36.83 23.78 12.66
CA GLN A 270 -36.88 22.47 12.06
C GLN A 270 -35.77 21.59 12.67
N PRO A 271 -36.09 20.37 13.13
CA PRO A 271 -35.07 19.41 13.55
C PRO A 271 -34.12 19.09 12.39
N VAL A 272 -32.82 19.02 12.67
CA VAL A 272 -31.80 18.78 11.63
C VAL A 272 -32.01 17.43 10.98
N ARG A 273 -32.42 16.43 11.76
CA ARG A 273 -32.79 15.11 11.21
C ARG A 273 -33.84 15.20 10.11
N GLU A 274 -34.84 16.07 10.24
CA GLU A 274 -35.88 16.22 9.22
C GLU A 274 -35.33 16.82 7.92
N MET A 275 -34.30 17.67 7.99
CA MET A 275 -33.59 18.19 6.81
C MET A 275 -32.88 17.05 6.05
N PHE A 276 -32.19 16.16 6.78
CA PHE A 276 -31.57 14.98 6.17
C PHE A 276 -32.59 14.03 5.53
N VAL A 277 -33.73 13.81 6.19
CA VAL A 277 -34.82 12.97 5.67
C VAL A 277 -35.46 13.57 4.42
N ALA A 278 -35.59 14.90 4.36
CA ALA A 278 -36.11 15.60 3.19
C ALA A 278 -35.24 15.36 1.95
N GLU A 279 -33.91 15.26 2.14
CA GLU A 279 -32.96 14.92 1.08
C GLU A 279 -32.98 13.43 0.73
N GLU A 280 -32.76 12.55 1.72
CA GLU A 280 -32.69 11.11 1.55
C GLU A 280 -33.18 10.37 2.80
N GLU A 281 -34.22 9.55 2.66
CA GLU A 281 -34.80 8.76 3.76
C GLU A 281 -33.82 7.73 4.35
N ASP A 282 -32.81 7.29 3.58
CA ASP A 282 -31.80 6.30 4.00
C ASP A 282 -30.92 6.79 5.17
N TRP A 283 -30.94 8.09 5.54
CA TRP A 283 -30.32 8.58 6.78
C TRP A 283 -31.01 8.08 8.06
N LEU A 284 -32.22 7.50 7.93
CA LEU A 284 -32.92 6.80 9.01
C LEU A 284 -32.50 5.35 9.18
N ASP A 285 -31.57 4.85 8.36
CA ASP A 285 -30.99 3.53 8.54
C ASP A 285 -29.82 3.60 9.56
N PRO A 286 -29.94 2.94 10.74
CA PRO A 286 -28.85 2.87 11.70
C PRO A 286 -27.57 2.26 11.13
N GLU A 287 -27.67 1.41 10.10
CA GLU A 287 -26.53 0.78 9.44
C GLU A 287 -25.58 1.82 8.80
N VAL A 288 -26.13 2.92 8.25
CA VAL A 288 -25.35 4.02 7.68
C VAL A 288 -24.46 4.66 8.75
N TRP A 289 -25.04 4.97 9.91
CA TRP A 289 -24.34 5.59 11.03
C TRP A 289 -23.35 4.64 11.69
N ALA A 290 -23.71 3.35 11.85
CA ALA A 290 -22.82 2.31 12.33
C ALA A 290 -21.61 2.16 11.40
N THR A 291 -21.82 2.22 10.08
CA THR A 291 -20.73 2.22 9.10
C THR A 291 -19.81 3.43 9.29
N ILE A 292 -20.34 4.65 9.39
CA ILE A 292 -19.51 5.84 9.62
C ILE A 292 -18.71 5.68 10.91
N LYS A 293 -19.34 5.29 12.01
CA LYS A 293 -18.69 5.08 13.32
C LYS A 293 -17.59 4.02 13.27
N THR A 294 -17.88 2.84 12.72
CA THR A 294 -16.94 1.71 12.66
C THR A 294 -15.70 2.04 11.83
N PHE A 295 -15.84 2.89 10.81
CA PHE A 295 -14.74 3.36 9.97
C PHE A 295 -14.25 4.77 10.33
N SER A 296 -14.62 5.32 11.49
CA SER A 296 -14.09 6.58 12.00
C SER A 296 -12.66 6.52 12.56
N PRO A 297 -12.17 5.40 13.16
CA PRO A 297 -10.83 5.34 13.71
C PRO A 297 -9.74 5.58 12.64
N PRO A 298 -8.63 6.25 13.00
CA PRO A 298 -7.55 6.59 12.07
C PRO A 298 -6.80 5.38 11.52
N TYR A 299 -7.04 4.20 12.11
CA TYR A 299 -6.51 2.92 11.65
C TYR A 299 -7.64 1.93 11.40
N THR A 300 -7.54 1.16 10.32
CA THR A 300 -8.51 0.13 9.95
C THR A 300 -7.84 -1.20 9.59
N PRO A 301 -8.39 -2.34 10.03
CA PRO A 301 -8.02 -3.64 9.49
C PRO A 301 -8.71 -3.94 8.13
N GLY A 302 -9.66 -3.11 7.70
CA GLY A 302 -10.56 -3.38 6.57
C GLY A 302 -9.84 -3.73 5.28
N TYR A 303 -8.78 -3.01 4.92
CA TYR A 303 -8.04 -3.31 3.69
C TYR A 303 -7.35 -4.69 3.71
N PHE A 304 -6.85 -5.13 4.87
CA PHE A 304 -6.28 -6.47 5.01
C PHE A 304 -7.36 -7.55 4.99
N LEU A 305 -8.50 -7.32 5.63
CA LEU A 305 -9.65 -8.22 5.56
C LEU A 305 -10.13 -8.37 4.11
N THR A 306 -10.34 -7.27 3.40
CA THR A 306 -10.75 -7.29 1.98
C THR A 306 -9.73 -8.02 1.12
N SER A 307 -8.43 -7.86 1.39
CA SER A 307 -7.37 -8.57 0.67
C SER A 307 -7.40 -10.10 0.83
N VAL A 308 -8.08 -10.61 1.86
CA VAL A 308 -8.28 -12.05 2.09
C VAL A 308 -9.75 -12.48 1.95
N ASP A 309 -10.55 -11.70 1.21
CA ASP A 309 -11.97 -11.95 0.92
C ASP A 309 -12.88 -11.94 2.18
N LEU A 310 -12.53 -11.10 3.17
CA LEU A 310 -13.32 -10.79 4.38
C LEU A 310 -13.72 -9.31 4.43
N LYS A 311 -14.74 -8.96 5.21
CA LYS A 311 -15.14 -7.56 5.51
C LYS A 311 -15.43 -7.39 6.98
N LEU A 312 -15.39 -6.14 7.43
CA LEU A 312 -15.86 -5.75 8.74
C LEU A 312 -17.34 -5.34 8.60
N SER A 313 -18.23 -6.01 9.33
CA SER A 313 -19.65 -5.64 9.44
C SER A 313 -19.75 -4.25 10.08
N PRO A 314 -20.83 -3.49 9.85
CA PRO A 314 -21.14 -2.28 10.62
C PRO A 314 -21.10 -2.51 12.13
N ASP A 315 -21.43 -3.72 12.60
CA ASP A 315 -21.37 -4.14 14.01
C ASP A 315 -19.94 -4.43 14.53
N GLY A 316 -18.92 -4.27 13.67
CA GLY A 316 -17.53 -4.58 14.00
C GLY A 316 -17.16 -6.06 13.92
N GLU A 317 -18.06 -6.94 13.48
CA GLU A 317 -17.76 -8.37 13.28
C GLU A 317 -17.01 -8.64 11.98
N VAL A 318 -16.09 -9.62 11.98
CA VAL A 318 -15.40 -10.04 10.75
C VAL A 318 -16.22 -11.12 10.05
N VAL A 319 -16.75 -10.79 8.88
CA VAL A 319 -17.57 -11.68 8.06
C VAL A 319 -16.93 -11.92 6.70
N ALA A 320 -17.36 -12.98 6.01
CA ALA A 320 -16.88 -13.23 4.65
C ALA A 320 -17.49 -12.21 3.67
N GLN A 321 -16.71 -11.79 2.67
CA GLN A 321 -17.21 -10.94 1.58
C GLN A 321 -18.33 -11.63 0.81
N ASP A 322 -19.09 -10.88 0.02
CA ASP A 322 -20.11 -11.46 -0.85
C ASP A 322 -19.48 -12.32 -1.96
N GLU A 323 -20.13 -13.43 -2.36
CA GLU A 323 -19.49 -14.46 -3.21
C GLU A 323 -18.95 -13.93 -4.54
N ASP A 324 -19.59 -12.91 -5.09
CA ASP A 324 -19.21 -12.21 -6.32
C ASP A 324 -17.98 -11.31 -6.16
N GLN A 325 -17.66 -10.91 -4.92
CA GLN A 325 -16.53 -10.05 -4.58
C GLN A 325 -15.30 -10.82 -4.08
N ARG A 326 -15.42 -12.12 -3.77
CA ARG A 326 -14.32 -12.99 -3.29
C ARG A 326 -13.32 -13.34 -4.40
N ILE A 327 -12.50 -12.39 -4.81
CA ILE A 327 -11.55 -12.56 -5.92
C ILE A 327 -10.09 -12.64 -5.48
N TYR A 328 -9.72 -12.14 -4.31
CA TYR A 328 -8.32 -11.90 -3.98
C TYR A 328 -7.59 -13.17 -3.57
N MET A 329 -8.20 -14.05 -2.77
CA MET A 329 -7.58 -15.33 -2.39
C MET A 329 -7.37 -16.22 -3.61
N LEU A 330 -8.34 -16.25 -4.53
CA LEU A 330 -8.22 -16.92 -5.82
C LEU A 330 -7.02 -16.39 -6.60
N LEU A 331 -6.86 -15.06 -6.67
CA LEU A 331 -5.76 -14.43 -7.39
C LEU A 331 -4.40 -14.67 -6.72
N PHE A 332 -4.30 -14.66 -5.39
CA PHE A 332 -3.06 -15.04 -4.69
C PHE A 332 -2.66 -16.48 -4.99
N GLN A 333 -3.59 -17.43 -4.88
CA GLN A 333 -3.33 -18.84 -5.20
C GLN A 333 -2.92 -19.01 -6.66
N ARG A 334 -3.61 -18.33 -7.58
CA ARG A 334 -3.30 -18.34 -9.00
C ARG A 334 -1.90 -17.78 -9.28
N THR A 335 -1.56 -16.62 -8.72
CA THR A 335 -0.22 -16.03 -8.86
C THR A 335 0.85 -17.00 -8.38
N LEU A 336 0.67 -17.59 -7.19
CA LEU A 336 1.64 -18.55 -6.66
C LEU A 336 1.80 -19.78 -7.57
N PHE A 337 0.69 -20.42 -7.96
CA PHE A 337 0.71 -21.58 -8.84
C PHE A 337 1.38 -21.25 -10.19
N MET A 338 0.99 -20.13 -10.79
CA MET A 338 1.50 -19.68 -12.08
C MET A 338 2.99 -19.36 -12.05
N SER A 339 3.44 -18.63 -11.03
CA SER A 339 4.85 -18.32 -10.81
C SER A 339 5.68 -19.59 -10.63
N LEU A 340 5.17 -20.59 -9.91
CA LEU A 340 5.83 -21.89 -9.77
C LEU A 340 5.88 -22.66 -11.10
N MET A 341 4.81 -22.64 -11.90
CA MET A 341 4.79 -23.26 -13.23
C MET A 341 5.78 -22.59 -14.19
N ILE A 342 5.79 -21.26 -14.25
CA ILE A 342 6.74 -20.49 -15.08
C ILE A 342 8.17 -20.79 -14.66
N MET A 343 8.44 -20.79 -13.34
CA MET A 343 9.75 -21.19 -12.80
C MET A 343 10.12 -22.60 -13.25
N GLY A 344 9.23 -23.59 -13.09
CA GLY A 344 9.44 -24.96 -13.54
C GLY A 344 9.75 -25.06 -15.03
N CYS A 345 9.00 -24.35 -15.89
CA CYS A 345 9.22 -24.30 -17.33
C CYS A 345 10.57 -23.66 -17.68
N THR A 346 10.97 -22.57 -17.00
CA THR A 346 12.28 -21.94 -17.22
C THR A 346 13.44 -22.82 -16.77
N ILE A 347 13.31 -23.61 -15.70
CA ILE A 347 14.32 -24.61 -15.33
C ILE A 347 14.41 -25.67 -16.42
N LEU A 348 13.26 -26.21 -16.85
CA LEU A 348 13.19 -27.29 -17.83
C LEU A 348 13.86 -26.91 -19.16
N LEU A 349 13.63 -25.69 -19.63
CA LEU A 349 14.20 -25.18 -20.88
C LEU A 349 15.59 -24.56 -20.69
N GLY A 350 15.81 -23.84 -19.60
CA GLY A 350 17.03 -23.10 -19.32
C GLY A 350 18.21 -23.98 -18.92
N TYR A 351 17.95 -25.08 -18.19
CA TYR A 351 19.01 -25.99 -17.75
C TYR A 351 19.77 -26.65 -18.91
N PRO A 352 19.11 -27.25 -19.92
CA PRO A 352 19.81 -27.80 -21.08
C PRO A 352 20.61 -26.73 -21.85
N ILE A 353 20.07 -25.53 -22.00
CA ILE A 353 20.73 -24.42 -22.69
C ILE A 353 21.98 -23.98 -21.93
N ALA A 354 21.87 -23.76 -20.62
CA ALA A 354 23.02 -23.39 -19.77
C ALA A 354 24.10 -24.48 -19.75
N TYR A 355 23.68 -25.76 -19.67
CA TYR A 355 24.59 -26.90 -19.77
C TYR A 355 25.33 -26.92 -21.11
N LEU A 356 24.64 -26.70 -22.23
CA LEU A 356 25.26 -26.62 -23.54
C LEU A 356 26.28 -25.48 -23.62
N ILE A 357 25.88 -24.26 -23.24
CA ILE A 357 26.73 -23.06 -23.31
C ILE A 357 27.98 -23.22 -22.44
N SER A 358 27.86 -23.81 -21.24
CA SER A 358 29.00 -24.00 -20.33
C SER A 358 30.08 -24.92 -20.88
N ASN A 359 29.71 -25.90 -21.71
CA ASN A 359 30.60 -26.91 -22.28
C ASN A 359 31.12 -26.59 -23.69
N LEU A 360 30.64 -25.52 -24.34
CA LEU A 360 31.07 -25.13 -25.68
C LEU A 360 32.35 -24.25 -25.67
N PRO A 361 33.08 -24.17 -26.82
CA PRO A 361 34.18 -23.23 -26.98
C PRO A 361 33.73 -21.78 -26.74
N LEU A 362 34.63 -20.95 -26.20
CA LEU A 362 34.31 -19.59 -25.74
C LEU A 362 33.61 -18.72 -26.80
N ARG A 363 34.01 -18.83 -28.08
CA ARG A 363 33.39 -18.07 -29.18
C ARG A 363 31.92 -18.43 -29.38
N THR A 364 31.63 -19.73 -29.43
CA THR A 364 30.26 -20.24 -29.62
C THR A 364 29.40 -19.99 -28.40
N ALA A 365 29.97 -20.16 -27.20
CA ALA A 365 29.29 -19.85 -25.94
C ALA A 365 28.90 -18.36 -25.87
N ASN A 366 29.82 -17.45 -26.21
CA ASN A 366 29.53 -16.02 -26.23
C ASN A 366 28.45 -15.65 -27.25
N LEU A 367 28.45 -16.26 -28.45
CA LEU A 367 27.41 -16.03 -29.45
C LEU A 367 26.03 -16.50 -28.96
N LEU A 368 25.95 -17.68 -28.34
CA LEU A 368 24.71 -18.18 -27.76
C LEU A 368 24.23 -17.31 -26.58
N LEU A 369 25.14 -16.83 -25.74
CA LEU A 369 24.81 -15.88 -24.67
C LEU A 369 24.26 -14.57 -25.23
N ILE A 370 24.83 -14.04 -26.33
CA ILE A 370 24.28 -12.85 -27.01
C ILE A 370 22.85 -13.12 -27.48
N LEU A 371 22.56 -14.29 -28.07
CA LEU A 371 21.20 -14.65 -28.49
C LEU A 371 20.23 -14.76 -27.31
N VAL A 372 20.67 -15.31 -26.17
CA VAL A 372 19.87 -15.37 -24.93
C VAL A 372 19.61 -13.97 -24.37
N LEU A 373 20.55 -13.03 -24.55
CA LEU A 373 20.44 -11.66 -24.06
C LEU A 373 19.72 -10.72 -25.04
N LEU A 374 19.57 -11.10 -26.31
CA LEU A 374 18.90 -10.31 -27.35
C LEU A 374 17.52 -9.79 -26.92
N PRO A 375 16.66 -10.57 -26.23
CA PRO A 375 15.35 -10.09 -25.78
C PRO A 375 15.41 -8.87 -24.85
N PHE A 376 16.51 -8.63 -24.12
CA PHE A 376 16.65 -7.45 -23.25
C PHE A 376 16.72 -6.13 -24.02
N TRP A 377 17.16 -6.17 -25.28
CA TRP A 377 17.28 -5.00 -26.14
C TRP A 377 15.94 -4.57 -26.75
N THR A 378 14.92 -5.42 -26.59
CA THR A 378 13.57 -5.16 -27.09
C THR A 378 12.64 -4.79 -25.95
N SER A 379 11.76 -3.82 -26.19
CA SER A 379 10.76 -3.42 -25.20
C SER A 379 9.87 -4.59 -24.78
N LEU A 380 9.54 -4.64 -23.49
CA LEU A 380 8.62 -5.65 -22.95
C LEU A 380 7.26 -5.64 -23.66
N LEU A 381 6.72 -4.46 -23.96
CA LEU A 381 5.44 -4.33 -24.64
C LEU A 381 5.49 -4.94 -26.04
N VAL A 382 6.56 -4.69 -26.79
CA VAL A 382 6.74 -5.25 -28.14
C VAL A 382 6.83 -6.77 -28.10
N ARG A 383 7.62 -7.33 -27.18
CA ARG A 383 7.71 -8.79 -26.98
C ARG A 383 6.36 -9.40 -26.63
N THR A 384 5.61 -8.75 -25.75
CA THR A 384 4.30 -9.24 -25.31
C THR A 384 3.27 -9.17 -26.45
N SER A 385 3.25 -8.10 -27.24
CA SER A 385 2.40 -7.98 -28.43
C SER A 385 2.75 -9.00 -29.51
N ALA A 386 4.03 -9.31 -29.70
CA ALA A 386 4.47 -10.36 -30.63
C ALA A 386 3.95 -11.74 -30.19
N TRP A 387 4.08 -12.08 -28.90
CA TRP A 387 3.50 -13.30 -28.35
C TRP A 387 1.98 -13.34 -28.48
N LYS A 388 1.32 -12.19 -28.28
CA LYS A 388 -0.12 -12.07 -28.48
C LYS A 388 -0.54 -12.47 -29.89
N VAL A 389 0.16 -11.99 -30.92
CA VAL A 389 -0.11 -12.35 -32.32
C VAL A 389 0.21 -13.82 -32.61
N LEU A 390 1.33 -14.34 -32.08
CA LEU A 390 1.74 -15.74 -32.32
C LEU A 390 0.76 -16.76 -31.72
N LEU A 391 0.20 -16.48 -30.53
CA LEU A 391 -0.67 -17.37 -29.77
C LEU A 391 -2.17 -17.22 -30.09
N GLN A 392 -2.53 -16.28 -30.97
CA GLN A 392 -3.91 -16.15 -31.44
C GLN A 392 -4.40 -17.44 -32.13
N GLN A 393 -5.73 -17.61 -32.20
CA GLN A 393 -6.34 -18.74 -32.90
C GLN A 393 -5.93 -18.80 -34.38
N GLN A 394 -5.80 -17.64 -35.03
CA GLN A 394 -5.28 -17.45 -36.38
C GLN A 394 -3.81 -16.99 -36.37
N GLY A 395 -3.08 -17.28 -35.30
CA GLY A 395 -1.67 -16.98 -35.17
C GLY A 395 -0.78 -18.04 -35.82
N VAL A 396 0.49 -17.68 -36.04
CA VAL A 396 1.49 -18.51 -36.72
C VAL A 396 1.64 -19.90 -36.08
N ILE A 397 1.51 -20.01 -34.75
CA ILE A 397 1.66 -21.30 -34.06
C ILE A 397 0.50 -22.23 -34.44
N ASN A 398 -0.74 -21.76 -34.37
CA ASN A 398 -1.90 -22.55 -34.79
C ASN A 398 -1.83 -22.89 -36.29
N ASP A 399 -1.49 -21.93 -37.14
CA ASP A 399 -1.35 -22.17 -38.59
C ASP A 399 -0.32 -23.26 -38.89
N THR A 400 0.80 -23.27 -38.17
CA THR A 400 1.83 -24.30 -38.29
C THR A 400 1.34 -25.66 -37.81
N LEU A 401 0.58 -25.72 -36.70
CA LEU A 401 0.01 -26.96 -36.17
C LEU A 401 -1.03 -27.57 -37.13
N VAL A 402 -1.87 -26.72 -37.73
CA VAL A 402 -2.83 -27.13 -38.76
C VAL A 402 -2.10 -27.61 -40.01
N TRP A 403 -1.07 -26.88 -40.45
CA TRP A 403 -0.27 -27.25 -41.62
C TRP A 403 0.45 -28.60 -41.48
N ILE A 404 0.96 -28.93 -40.29
CA ILE A 404 1.60 -30.23 -40.00
C ILE A 404 0.55 -31.34 -39.77
N GLY A 405 -0.73 -31.00 -39.68
CA GLY A 405 -1.84 -31.94 -39.47
C GLY A 405 -2.00 -32.42 -38.03
N LEU A 406 -1.44 -31.70 -37.04
CA LEU A 406 -1.61 -32.01 -35.62
C LEU A 406 -2.96 -31.54 -35.07
N VAL A 407 -3.55 -30.51 -35.68
CA VAL A 407 -4.81 -29.90 -35.27
C VAL A 407 -5.66 -29.64 -36.52
N ALA A 408 -6.97 -29.88 -36.45
CA ALA A 408 -7.88 -29.56 -37.55
C ALA A 408 -8.17 -28.05 -37.61
N ASP A 409 -8.48 -27.52 -38.80
CA ASP A 409 -8.66 -26.07 -38.98
C ASP A 409 -9.85 -25.50 -38.19
N ASP A 410 -10.88 -26.31 -37.95
CA ASP A 410 -12.06 -25.99 -37.12
C ASP A 410 -11.83 -26.19 -35.62
N ALA A 411 -10.77 -26.90 -35.23
CA ALA A 411 -10.43 -27.24 -33.84
C ALA A 411 -9.17 -26.51 -33.32
N ARG A 412 -8.88 -25.32 -33.86
CA ARG A 412 -7.72 -24.49 -33.47
C ARG A 412 -7.67 -24.24 -31.96
N LEU A 413 -6.46 -24.30 -31.40
CA LEU A 413 -6.25 -24.19 -29.96
C LEU A 413 -6.43 -22.74 -29.48
N THR A 414 -7.18 -22.55 -28.39
CA THR A 414 -7.27 -21.25 -27.72
C THR A 414 -6.09 -21.09 -26.77
N MET A 415 -5.01 -20.49 -27.26
CA MET A 415 -3.74 -20.35 -26.52
C MET A 415 -3.52 -18.96 -25.92
N ILE A 416 -4.51 -18.06 -26.05
CA ILE A 416 -4.42 -16.67 -25.58
C ILE A 416 -5.67 -16.25 -24.80
N ASN A 417 -5.54 -15.18 -24.01
CA ASN A 417 -6.52 -14.68 -23.06
C ASN A 417 -6.84 -15.73 -21.98
N ASN A 418 -5.82 -16.52 -21.63
CA ASN A 418 -5.92 -17.55 -20.61
C ASN A 418 -4.59 -17.82 -19.91
N GLN A 419 -4.65 -18.69 -18.92
CA GLN A 419 -3.51 -19.17 -18.15
C GLN A 419 -2.34 -19.68 -19.02
N PHE A 420 -2.62 -20.43 -20.07
CA PHE A 420 -1.58 -21.03 -20.93
C PHE A 420 -0.75 -19.94 -21.62
N GLY A 421 -1.40 -18.93 -22.20
CA GLY A 421 -0.72 -17.83 -22.87
C GLY A 421 0.22 -17.07 -21.94
N THR A 422 -0.20 -16.81 -20.69
CA THR A 422 0.66 -16.19 -19.68
C THR A 422 1.89 -17.05 -19.37
N ILE A 423 1.73 -18.36 -19.14
CA ILE A 423 2.85 -19.25 -18.82
C ILE A 423 3.87 -19.26 -19.96
N VAL A 424 3.42 -19.42 -21.20
CA VAL A 424 4.31 -19.50 -22.37
C VAL A 424 5.07 -18.20 -22.58
N ALA A 425 4.35 -17.06 -22.63
CA ALA A 425 4.97 -15.77 -22.87
C ALA A 425 5.96 -15.40 -21.75
N MET A 426 5.57 -15.58 -20.48
CA MET A 426 6.44 -15.28 -19.35
C MET A 426 7.63 -16.24 -19.25
N THR A 427 7.48 -17.52 -19.60
CA THR A 427 8.60 -18.47 -19.65
C THR A 427 9.69 -17.95 -20.60
N HIS A 428 9.34 -17.51 -21.81
CA HIS A 428 10.31 -16.95 -22.75
C HIS A 428 10.94 -15.66 -22.21
N ILE A 429 10.13 -14.74 -21.67
CA ILE A 429 10.61 -13.45 -21.16
C ILE A 429 11.58 -13.64 -19.99
N LEU A 430 11.32 -14.62 -19.12
CA LEU A 430 12.10 -14.88 -17.91
C LEU A 430 13.24 -15.89 -18.11
N LEU A 431 13.26 -16.60 -19.23
CA LEU A 431 14.28 -17.62 -19.54
C LEU A 431 15.73 -17.14 -19.36
N PRO A 432 16.12 -15.92 -19.78
CA PRO A 432 17.49 -15.44 -19.60
C PRO A 432 17.90 -15.32 -18.13
N PHE A 433 16.96 -14.99 -17.25
CA PHE A 433 17.20 -14.88 -15.80
C PHE A 433 17.41 -16.23 -15.13
N MET A 434 16.93 -17.33 -15.72
CA MET A 434 17.28 -18.69 -15.29
C MET A 434 18.64 -19.12 -15.85
N ILE A 435 18.91 -18.82 -17.12
CA ILE A 435 20.14 -19.27 -17.81
C ILE A 435 21.40 -18.63 -17.21
N LEU A 436 21.38 -17.34 -16.88
CA LEU A 436 22.60 -16.63 -16.44
C LEU A 436 23.16 -17.18 -15.11
N PRO A 437 22.39 -17.35 -14.03
CA PRO A 437 22.90 -17.95 -12.79
C PRO A 437 23.34 -19.39 -12.98
N LEU A 438 22.57 -20.19 -13.74
CA LEU A 438 22.94 -21.57 -14.08
C LEU A 438 24.28 -21.62 -14.81
N TYR A 439 24.45 -20.80 -15.84
CA TYR A 439 25.68 -20.73 -16.62
C TYR A 439 26.88 -20.33 -15.74
N SER A 440 26.70 -19.32 -14.87
CA SER A 440 27.74 -18.84 -13.96
C SER A 440 28.30 -19.99 -13.09
N VAL A 441 27.42 -20.80 -12.49
CA VAL A 441 27.83 -21.96 -11.68
C VAL A 441 28.35 -23.10 -12.53
N MET A 442 27.66 -23.45 -13.62
CA MET A 442 28.06 -24.57 -14.47
C MET A 442 29.42 -24.38 -15.12
N LYS A 443 29.81 -23.13 -15.41
CA LYS A 443 31.11 -22.83 -16.02
C LYS A 443 32.29 -23.07 -15.09
N THR A 444 32.08 -23.02 -13.78
CA THR A 444 33.15 -23.23 -12.79
C THR A 444 33.40 -24.71 -12.50
N ILE A 445 32.48 -25.61 -12.89
CA ILE A 445 32.60 -27.06 -12.67
C ILE A 445 33.73 -27.64 -13.55
N PRO A 446 34.82 -28.19 -12.96
CA PRO A 446 35.92 -28.76 -13.72
C PRO A 446 35.49 -29.99 -14.55
N PRO A 447 35.77 -30.03 -15.87
CA PRO A 447 35.45 -31.19 -16.71
C PRO A 447 36.18 -32.48 -16.29
N SER A 448 37.24 -32.37 -15.47
CA SER A 448 37.97 -33.51 -14.92
C SER A 448 37.10 -34.37 -13.99
N TYR A 449 36.13 -33.82 -13.28
CA TYR A 449 35.27 -34.58 -12.37
C TYR A 449 34.42 -35.61 -13.11
N VAL A 450 33.80 -35.21 -14.21
CA VAL A 450 33.01 -36.11 -15.06
C VAL A 450 33.91 -37.14 -15.75
N ARG A 451 35.12 -36.75 -16.19
CA ARG A 451 36.10 -37.69 -16.77
C ARG A 451 36.56 -38.73 -15.76
N ALA A 452 36.86 -38.33 -14.52
CA ALA A 452 37.24 -39.24 -13.44
C ALA A 452 36.13 -40.24 -13.10
N ALA A 453 34.88 -39.78 -13.03
CA ALA A 453 33.74 -40.66 -12.79
C ALA A 453 33.60 -41.74 -13.88
N LYS A 454 33.78 -41.37 -15.15
CA LYS A 454 33.76 -42.32 -16.28
C LYS A 454 34.90 -43.33 -16.20
N SER A 455 36.10 -42.90 -15.81
CA SER A 455 37.25 -43.81 -15.62
C SER A 455 37.02 -44.83 -14.50
N LEU A 456 36.15 -44.54 -13.53
CA LEU A 456 35.71 -45.45 -12.47
C LEU A 456 34.53 -46.36 -12.90
N GLY A 457 34.16 -46.36 -14.18
CA GLY A 457 33.09 -47.20 -14.75
C GLY A 457 31.70 -46.55 -14.76
N ALA A 458 31.56 -45.27 -14.42
CA ALA A 458 30.27 -44.60 -14.50
C ALA A 458 29.82 -44.34 -15.95
N THR A 459 28.55 -44.59 -16.26
CA THR A 459 27.94 -44.19 -17.54
C THR A 459 27.79 -42.66 -17.62
N ASN A 460 27.54 -42.11 -18.82
CA ASN A 460 27.25 -40.67 -18.99
C ASN A 460 26.10 -40.20 -18.09
N TRP A 461 25.04 -41.01 -17.99
CA TRP A 461 23.88 -40.71 -17.15
C TRP A 461 24.25 -40.70 -15.67
N THR A 462 24.97 -41.72 -15.21
CA THR A 462 25.42 -41.81 -13.81
C THR A 462 26.38 -40.68 -13.45
N ALA A 463 27.36 -40.38 -14.31
CA ALA A 463 28.31 -39.29 -14.09
C ALA A 463 27.61 -37.92 -14.06
N PHE A 464 26.61 -37.71 -14.91
CA PHE A 464 25.82 -36.49 -14.89
C PHE A 464 25.05 -36.33 -13.58
N TRP A 465 24.17 -37.27 -13.22
CA TRP A 465 23.29 -37.11 -12.06
C TRP A 465 24.00 -37.21 -10.71
N ARG A 466 25.09 -37.99 -10.61
CA ARG A 466 25.78 -38.23 -9.35
C ARG A 466 26.95 -37.29 -9.11
N VAL A 467 27.52 -36.69 -10.15
CA VAL A 467 28.71 -35.82 -10.03
C VAL A 467 28.44 -34.41 -10.53
N TYR A 468 27.90 -34.24 -11.74
CA TYR A 468 27.70 -32.91 -12.33
C TYR A 468 26.48 -32.17 -11.75
N PHE A 469 25.30 -32.79 -11.76
CA PHE A 469 24.03 -32.18 -11.35
C PHE A 469 24.05 -31.65 -9.90
N PRO A 470 24.59 -32.38 -8.89
CA PRO A 470 24.63 -31.86 -7.52
C PRO A 470 25.45 -30.57 -7.38
N GLN A 471 26.47 -30.38 -8.24
CA GLN A 471 27.29 -29.18 -8.26
C GLN A 471 26.61 -28.00 -8.98
N SER A 472 25.60 -28.25 -9.82
CA SER A 472 24.83 -27.18 -10.47
C SER A 472 23.60 -26.72 -9.63
N VAL A 473 23.25 -27.45 -8.56
CA VAL A 473 22.12 -27.12 -7.66
C VAL A 473 22.16 -25.68 -7.13
N PRO A 474 23.31 -25.11 -6.69
CA PRO A 474 23.36 -23.70 -6.27
C PRO A 474 22.95 -22.73 -7.39
N GLY A 475 23.28 -23.05 -8.64
CA GLY A 475 22.86 -22.27 -9.82
C GLY A 475 21.37 -22.40 -10.11
N ILE A 476 20.80 -23.60 -9.93
CA ILE A 476 19.35 -23.82 -10.02
C ILE A 476 18.65 -22.96 -8.96
N GLY A 477 19.12 -23.00 -7.70
CA GLY A 477 18.54 -22.23 -6.61
C GLY A 477 18.55 -20.73 -6.88
N ALA A 478 19.70 -20.18 -7.29
CA ALA A 478 19.83 -18.77 -7.63
C ALA A 478 18.90 -18.35 -8.79
N GLY A 479 18.81 -19.16 -9.84
CA GLY A 479 17.89 -18.92 -10.96
C GLY A 479 16.41 -19.03 -10.57
N CYS A 480 16.06 -20.00 -9.72
CA CYS A 480 14.69 -20.20 -9.23
C CYS A 480 14.19 -18.99 -8.45
N ILE A 481 14.95 -18.51 -7.47
CA ILE A 481 14.55 -17.32 -6.70
C ILE A 481 14.36 -16.13 -7.64
N LEU A 482 15.33 -15.89 -8.52
CA LEU A 482 15.31 -14.72 -9.39
C LEU A 482 14.09 -14.73 -10.32
N VAL A 483 13.83 -15.85 -10.99
CA VAL A 483 12.65 -16.00 -11.85
C VAL A 483 11.36 -15.93 -11.05
N PHE A 484 11.31 -16.56 -9.88
CA PHE A 484 10.12 -16.58 -9.05
C PHE A 484 9.73 -15.19 -8.56
N ILE A 485 10.68 -14.44 -7.97
CA ILE A 485 10.47 -13.06 -7.50
C ILE A 485 10.03 -12.16 -8.67
N LEU A 486 10.71 -12.26 -9.82
CA LEU A 486 10.35 -11.48 -11.00
C LEU A 486 8.96 -11.84 -11.52
N SER A 487 8.58 -13.12 -11.50
CA SER A 487 7.30 -13.58 -12.02
C SER A 487 6.11 -13.12 -11.18
N ILE A 488 6.21 -13.15 -9.84
CA ILE A 488 5.11 -12.77 -8.94
C ILE A 488 4.69 -11.31 -9.16
N GLY A 489 5.66 -10.41 -9.24
CA GLY A 489 5.42 -8.97 -9.42
C GLY A 489 5.04 -8.55 -10.84
N TYR A 490 4.95 -9.50 -11.78
CA TYR A 490 4.66 -9.18 -13.17
C TYR A 490 3.18 -8.85 -13.39
N TYR A 491 2.87 -7.67 -13.93
CA TYR A 491 1.48 -7.28 -14.24
C TYR A 491 1.23 -7.06 -15.74
N ILE A 492 2.19 -6.51 -16.50
CA ILE A 492 2.00 -6.12 -17.91
C ILE A 492 1.70 -7.32 -18.82
N THR A 493 2.51 -8.38 -18.77
CA THR A 493 2.31 -9.55 -19.64
C THR A 493 1.04 -10.34 -19.31
N PRO A 494 0.74 -10.65 -18.02
CA PRO A 494 -0.55 -11.22 -17.63
C PRO A 494 -1.76 -10.40 -18.09
N GLU A 495 -1.67 -9.06 -18.05
CA GLU A 495 -2.76 -8.18 -18.52
C GLU A 495 -3.03 -8.36 -20.01
N LEU A 496 -1.97 -8.42 -20.82
CA LEU A 496 -2.08 -8.41 -22.28
C LEU A 496 -2.41 -9.78 -22.89
N VAL A 497 -2.03 -10.88 -22.22
CA VAL A 497 -2.10 -12.25 -22.76
C VAL A 497 -2.98 -13.19 -21.92
N GLY A 498 -3.22 -12.85 -20.65
CA GLY A 498 -3.80 -13.78 -19.66
C GLY A 498 -5.32 -13.81 -19.57
N GLY A 499 -6.03 -12.78 -20.04
CA GLY A 499 -7.49 -12.71 -19.94
C GLY A 499 -8.01 -12.92 -18.50
N THR A 500 -9.11 -13.66 -18.33
CA THR A 500 -9.71 -13.86 -16.99
C THR A 500 -9.02 -14.90 -16.13
N THR A 501 -8.32 -15.87 -16.73
CA THR A 501 -7.71 -17.01 -16.01
C THR A 501 -6.19 -16.88 -15.84
N GLY A 502 -5.55 -15.97 -16.57
CA GLY A 502 -4.10 -15.77 -16.58
C GLY A 502 -3.62 -14.46 -15.94
N THR A 503 -4.49 -13.69 -15.29
CA THR A 503 -4.18 -12.46 -14.53
C THR A 503 -3.68 -12.76 -13.11
N PHE A 504 -2.81 -11.90 -12.60
CA PHE A 504 -2.17 -12.03 -11.28
C PHE A 504 -2.73 -11.01 -10.28
N ILE A 505 -2.41 -11.21 -9.00
CA ILE A 505 -2.72 -10.23 -7.96
C ILE A 505 -2.09 -8.86 -8.24
N SER A 506 -0.90 -8.85 -8.86
CA SER A 506 -0.19 -7.65 -9.29
C SER A 506 -0.99 -6.79 -10.28
N ASN A 507 -1.86 -7.39 -11.10
CA ASN A 507 -2.81 -6.67 -11.95
C ASN A 507 -3.83 -5.89 -11.12
N ARG A 508 -4.35 -6.49 -10.04
CA ARG A 508 -5.30 -5.81 -9.13
C ARG A 508 -4.64 -4.73 -8.31
N ILE A 509 -3.40 -4.92 -7.86
CA ILE A 509 -2.63 -3.87 -7.21
C ILE A 509 -2.49 -2.65 -8.14
N ALA A 510 -2.10 -2.86 -9.40
CA ALA A 510 -2.00 -1.79 -10.38
C ALA A 510 -3.36 -1.10 -10.64
N PHE A 511 -4.44 -1.87 -10.76
CA PHE A 511 -5.80 -1.34 -10.91
C PHE A 511 -6.21 -0.43 -9.74
N HIS A 512 -5.90 -0.83 -8.50
CA HIS A 512 -6.26 -0.04 -7.33
C HIS A 512 -5.41 1.23 -7.19
N ILE A 513 -4.18 1.24 -7.67
CA ILE A 513 -3.33 2.45 -7.70
C ILE A 513 -3.77 3.41 -8.81
N SER A 514 -4.04 2.90 -10.02
CA SER A 514 -4.18 3.76 -11.22
C SER A 514 -5.61 4.00 -11.68
N SER A 515 -6.56 3.15 -11.28
CA SER A 515 -7.95 3.24 -11.76
C SER A 515 -8.92 3.50 -10.63
N SER A 516 -8.94 2.65 -9.59
CA SER A 516 -9.87 2.85 -8.46
C SER A 516 -9.35 3.84 -7.41
N LEU A 517 -8.10 4.29 -7.54
CA LEU A 517 -7.42 5.20 -6.60
C LEU A 517 -7.58 4.77 -5.12
N ASN A 518 -7.63 3.46 -4.87
CA ASN A 518 -7.72 2.87 -3.53
C ASN A 518 -6.33 2.44 -3.08
N TRP A 519 -5.55 3.42 -2.62
CA TRP A 519 -4.15 3.25 -2.23
C TRP A 519 -4.01 2.34 -1.01
N GLY A 520 -4.95 2.37 -0.07
CA GLY A 520 -4.93 1.52 1.13
C GLY A 520 -5.12 0.04 0.79
N LEU A 521 -6.09 -0.29 -0.06
CA LEU A 521 -6.27 -1.67 -0.52
C LEU A 521 -5.09 -2.15 -1.36
N ALA A 522 -4.58 -1.31 -2.26
CA ALA A 522 -3.37 -1.63 -3.03
C ALA A 522 -2.16 -1.92 -2.13
N ALA A 523 -1.98 -1.11 -1.09
CA ALA A 523 -0.94 -1.27 -0.10
C ALA A 523 -1.09 -2.57 0.70
N ALA A 524 -2.31 -2.93 1.13
CA ALA A 524 -2.58 -4.17 1.86
C ALA A 524 -2.26 -5.40 0.99
N LEU A 525 -2.73 -5.43 -0.24
CA LEU A 525 -2.43 -6.48 -1.22
C LEU A 525 -0.91 -6.60 -1.48
N GLY A 526 -0.23 -5.47 -1.66
CA GLY A 526 1.22 -5.42 -1.82
C GLY A 526 1.99 -5.89 -0.58
N THR A 527 1.50 -5.56 0.61
CA THR A 527 2.09 -5.99 1.89
C THR A 527 2.00 -7.49 2.05
N ILE A 528 0.82 -8.09 1.81
CA ILE A 528 0.63 -9.55 1.86
C ILE A 528 1.57 -10.23 0.87
N LEU A 529 1.64 -9.71 -0.37
CA LEU A 529 2.52 -10.25 -1.39
C LEU A 529 4.00 -10.20 -0.97
N LEU A 530 4.43 -9.07 -0.39
CA LEU A 530 5.79 -8.89 0.14
C LEU A 530 6.08 -9.91 1.26
N VAL A 531 5.17 -10.07 2.22
CA VAL A 531 5.30 -11.05 3.30
C VAL A 531 5.43 -12.47 2.74
N VAL A 532 4.59 -12.84 1.77
CA VAL A 532 4.68 -14.16 1.10
C VAL A 532 6.05 -14.34 0.44
N VAL A 533 6.55 -13.33 -0.28
CA VAL A 533 7.87 -13.38 -0.92
C VAL A 533 8.99 -13.49 0.12
N LEU A 534 8.93 -12.74 1.23
CA LEU A 534 9.92 -12.79 2.30
C LEU A 534 9.93 -14.15 3.01
N VAL A 535 8.75 -14.72 3.28
CA VAL A 535 8.63 -16.08 3.85
C VAL A 535 9.24 -17.11 2.91
N LEU A 536 8.94 -17.03 1.62
CA LEU A 536 9.49 -17.96 0.63
C LEU A 536 11.01 -17.80 0.46
N TYR A 537 11.51 -16.56 0.50
CA TYR A 537 12.95 -16.29 0.53
C TYR A 537 13.62 -16.89 1.76
N TRP A 538 13.01 -16.71 2.94
CA TRP A 538 13.51 -17.28 4.19
C TRP A 538 13.52 -18.81 4.18
N VAL A 539 12.45 -19.44 3.67
CA VAL A 539 12.39 -20.90 3.48
C VAL A 539 13.48 -21.38 2.52
N TYR A 540 13.67 -20.67 1.40
CA TYR A 540 14.72 -20.99 0.45
C TYR A 540 16.11 -20.94 1.11
N ASP A 541 16.42 -19.84 1.80
CA ASP A 541 17.72 -19.65 2.45
C ASP A 541 17.98 -20.76 3.46
N ARG A 542 16.94 -21.14 4.22
CA ARG A 542 17.02 -22.23 5.19
C ARG A 542 17.31 -23.60 4.57
N ILE A 543 16.78 -23.87 3.37
CA ILE A 543 16.92 -25.17 2.67
C ILE A 543 18.24 -25.25 1.90
N VAL A 544 18.62 -24.19 1.19
CA VAL A 544 19.78 -24.20 0.28
C VAL A 544 21.06 -23.74 0.98
N GLY A 545 20.97 -22.88 1.99
CA GLY A 545 22.10 -22.30 2.71
C GLY A 545 22.91 -21.38 1.80
N ILE A 546 22.60 -20.09 1.77
CA ILE A 546 23.32 -19.11 0.95
C ILE A 546 24.81 -19.01 1.32
N ASP A 547 25.21 -19.47 2.51
CA ASP A 547 26.61 -19.61 2.91
C ASP A 547 27.45 -20.53 1.98
N ASN A 548 26.82 -21.40 1.18
CA ASN A 548 27.47 -22.21 0.14
C ASN A 548 27.51 -21.53 -1.24
N VAL A 549 26.81 -20.40 -1.40
CA VAL A 549 26.83 -19.59 -2.62
C VAL A 549 27.94 -18.55 -2.46
N SER A 550 29.18 -18.97 -2.71
CA SER A 550 30.29 -18.04 -2.90
C SER A 550 29.97 -17.12 -4.08
N LEU A 551 29.51 -15.91 -3.78
CA LEU A 551 29.48 -14.79 -4.73
C LEU A 551 30.88 -14.16 -4.77
N GLY A 552 31.84 -14.89 -5.36
CA GLY A 552 33.17 -14.36 -5.70
C GLY A 552 34.15 -14.24 -4.55
#